data_AF-A0A061N241-F1
#
_entry.id   AF-A0A061N241-F1
#
_cell.length_a   1.000
_cell.length_b   1.000
_cell.length_c   1.000
_cell.angle_alpha   90.00
_cell.angle_beta   90.00
_cell.angle_gamma   90.00
#
_symmetry.space_group_name_H-M   'P 1'
#
loop_
_entity.id
_entity.type
_entity.pdbx_description
1 polymer ?
#
loop_
_entity_poly.entity_id
_entity_poly.type
_entity_poly.pdbx_seq_one_letter_code
_entity_poly.pdbx_strand_id
1 'polypeptide(L)' 'MPLSVNTPRQKYYVAFGFSGHGMQQAPAVGRGLSELIMKGKYDTLDLSPLRVERFKENALVIEDAIY' A
#
# COMPACT_ATOMS: atom_id res chain seq x y z
N MET A 1 0.49 -5.53 4.21
CA MET A 1 -0.36 -4.48 3.61
C MET A 1 -0.29 -4.50 2.08
N PRO A 2 -1.43 -4.56 1.36
CA PRO A 2 -1.47 -4.42 -0.10
C PRO A 2 -2.29 -3.19 -0.59
N LEU A 3 -1.82 -2.50 -1.63
CA LEU A 3 -2.40 -1.32 -2.27
C LEU A 3 -2.62 -1.59 -3.77
N SER A 4 -3.80 -1.22 -4.30
CA SER A 4 -4.22 -1.19 -5.73
C SER A 4 -5.06 -2.38 -6.26
N VAL A 5 -6.26 -2.07 -6.78
CA VAL A 5 -7.02 -2.90 -7.74
C VAL A 5 -7.38 -2.00 -8.92
N ASN A 6 -6.83 -2.29 -10.11
CA ASN A 6 -7.07 -1.49 -11.31
C ASN A 6 -7.98 -2.24 -12.30
N THR A 7 -9.23 -1.81 -12.39
CA THR A 7 -10.20 -2.27 -13.40
C THR A 7 -10.39 -1.14 -14.42
N PRO A 8 -10.40 -1.41 -15.75
CA PRO A 8 -10.26 -0.41 -16.82
C PRO A 8 -11.31 0.72 -16.89
N ARG A 9 -12.32 0.74 -16.02
CA ARG A 9 -13.35 1.80 -15.95
C ARG A 9 -13.51 2.44 -14.57
N GLN A 10 -12.82 1.95 -13.53
CA GLN A 10 -12.94 2.49 -12.16
C GLN A 10 -11.61 2.32 -11.41
N LYS A 11 -11.07 3.44 -10.90
CA LYS A 11 -9.86 3.46 -10.07
C LYS A 11 -10.24 3.19 -8.62
N TYR A 12 -10.01 1.96 -8.17
CA TYR A 12 -10.21 1.58 -6.76
C TYR A 12 -8.88 1.56 -6.01
N TYR A 13 -8.87 2.26 -4.89
CA TYR A 13 -7.73 2.32 -3.99
C TYR A 13 -8.11 1.61 -2.70
N VAL A 14 -7.32 0.61 -2.33
CA VAL A 14 -7.57 -0.23 -1.17
C VAL A 14 -6.37 -0.18 -0.25
N ALA A 15 -6.61 -0.09 1.04
CA ALA A 15 -5.59 -0.18 2.07
C ALA A 15 -6.12 -1.12 3.15
N PHE A 16 -5.50 -2.29 3.32
CA PHE A 16 -5.93 -3.32 4.26
C PHE A 16 -4.77 -4.17 4.76
N GLY A 17 -5.04 -5.11 5.68
CA GLY A 17 -4.00 -5.98 6.23
C GLY A 17 -3.02 -5.24 7.14
N PHE A 18 -3.57 -4.42 8.04
CA PHE A 18 -2.85 -3.66 9.06
C PHE A 18 -2.61 -4.43 10.37
N SER A 19 -3.21 -5.61 10.53
CA SER A 19 -2.96 -6.56 11.63
C SER A 19 -2.89 -5.92 13.03
N GLY A 20 -3.83 -5.02 13.36
CA GLY A 20 -3.90 -4.34 14.66
C GLY A 20 -3.03 -3.08 14.81
N HIS A 21 -2.11 -2.82 13.88
CA HIS A 21 -1.17 -1.69 13.92
C HIS A 21 -1.59 -0.52 13.02
N GLY A 22 -2.83 -0.56 12.52
CA GLY A 22 -3.35 0.41 11.54
C GLY A 22 -3.35 1.85 12.04
N MET A 23 -3.54 2.08 13.35
CA MET A 23 -3.49 3.42 13.93
C MET A 23 -2.12 4.08 13.78
N GLN A 24 -1.04 3.31 14.00
CA GLN A 24 0.34 3.80 13.83
C GLN A 24 0.68 4.02 12.36
N GLN A 25 0.16 3.18 11.47
CA GLN A 25 0.44 3.21 10.03
C GLN A 25 -0.45 4.21 9.26
N ALA A 26 -1.59 4.62 9.82
CA ALA A 26 -2.58 5.48 9.15
C ALA A 26 -2.01 6.78 8.57
N PRO A 27 -1.10 7.53 9.25
CA PRO A 27 -0.55 8.77 8.69
C PRO A 27 0.26 8.53 7.41
N ALA A 28 1.14 7.52 7.41
CA ALA A 28 1.98 7.17 6.26
C ALA A 28 1.14 6.68 5.08
N VAL A 29 0.16 5.84 5.37
CA VAL A 29 -0.74 5.25 4.36
C VAL A 29 -1.66 6.29 3.76
N GLY A 30 -2.26 7.16 4.58
CA GLY A 30 -3.11 8.26 4.10
C GLY A 30 -2.34 9.19 3.17
N ARG A 31 -1.09 9.53 3.53
CA ARG A 31 -0.23 10.37 2.69
C ARG A 31 0.10 9.69 1.36
N GLY A 32 0.58 8.45 1.39
CA GLY A 32 0.95 7.73 0.17
C GLY A 32 -0.26 7.49 -0.75
N LEU A 33 -1.43 7.19 -0.19
CA LEU A 33 -2.65 7.01 -0.96
C LEU A 33 -3.11 8.31 -1.62
N SER A 34 -3.06 9.44 -0.90
CA SER A 34 -3.38 10.75 -1.45
C SER A 34 -2.46 11.14 -2.61
N GLU A 35 -1.16 10.89 -2.47
CA GLU A 35 -0.18 11.15 -3.54
C GLU A 35 -0.43 10.26 -4.75
N LEU A 36 -0.70 8.98 -4.55
CA LEU A 36 -1.01 8.04 -5.63
C LEU A 36 -2.30 8.42 -6.37
N ILE A 37 -3.33 8.88 -5.65
CA ILE A 37 -4.59 9.34 -6.25
C ILE A 37 -4.37 10.63 -7.07
N MET A 38 -3.71 11.63 -6.49
CA MET A 38 -3.60 12.96 -7.07
C MET A 38 -2.52 13.06 -8.16
N LYS A 39 -1.41 12.33 -7.98
CA LYS A 39 -0.20 12.47 -8.79
C LYS A 39 0.16 11.20 -9.57
N GLY A 40 -0.45 10.07 -9.25
CA GLY A 40 -0.12 8.77 -9.87
C GLY A 40 1.22 8.20 -9.43
N LYS A 41 1.88 8.79 -8.42
CA LYS A 41 3.17 8.36 -7.89
C LYS A 41 3.29 8.73 -6.42
N TYR A 42 4.18 8.04 -5.71
CA TYR A 42 4.61 8.41 -4.36
C TYR A 42 5.71 9.47 -4.44
N ASP A 43 5.62 10.53 -3.63
CA ASP A 43 6.67 11.55 -3.52
C ASP A 43 7.30 11.55 -2.12
N THR A 44 6.52 11.29 -1.07
CA THR A 44 7.01 11.38 0.31
C THR A 44 7.56 10.06 0.83
N LEU A 45 6.85 8.96 0.58
CA LEU A 45 7.23 7.62 1.05
C LEU A 45 6.80 6.60 0.00
N ASP A 46 7.74 5.80 -0.48
CA ASP A 46 7.46 4.76 -1.46
C ASP A 46 6.73 3.57 -0.81
N LEU A 47 5.44 3.42 -1.13
CA LEU A 47 4.62 2.29 -0.70
C LEU A 47 4.50 1.20 -1.78
N SER A 48 5.24 1.29 -2.89
CA SER A 48 5.24 0.28 -3.97
C SER A 48 5.53 -1.15 -3.49
N PRO A 49 6.40 -1.41 -2.48
CA PRO A 49 6.60 -2.75 -1.94
C PRO A 49 5.34 -3.35 -1.29
N LEU A 50 4.38 -2.49 -0.95
CA LEU A 50 3.10 -2.85 -0.34
C LEU A 50 1.97 -2.90 -1.38
N ARG A 51 2.25 -3.11 -2.66
CA ARG A 51 1.21 -3.28 -3.69
C ARG A 51 0.59 -4.68 -3.67
N VAL A 52 -0.64 -4.84 -4.13
CA VAL A 52 -1.34 -6.14 -4.18
C VAL A 52 -0.58 -7.15 -5.05
N GLU A 53 0.00 -6.70 -6.15
CA GLU A 53 0.65 -7.54 -7.15
C GLU A 53 1.89 -8.28 -6.60
N ARG A 54 2.43 -7.84 -5.45
CA ARG A 54 3.64 -8.41 -4.83
C ARG A 54 3.48 -9.91 -4.51
N PHE A 55 2.26 -10.35 -4.22
CA PHE A 55 1.96 -11.75 -3.94
C PHE A 55 2.04 -12.61 -5.19
N LYS A 56 1.58 -12.08 -6.33
CA LYS A 56 1.64 -12.78 -7.63
C LYS A 56 3.07 -12.86 -8.15
N GLU A 57 3.85 -11.81 -7.91
CA GLU A 57 5.25 -11.71 -8.34
C GLU A 57 6.24 -12.32 -7.36
N ASN A 58 5.77 -12.89 -6.25
CA ASN A 58 6.60 -13.42 -5.17
C ASN A 58 7.60 -12.40 -4.57
N ALA A 59 7.28 -11.10 -4.68
CA ALA A 59 8.05 -9.99 -4.11
C ALA A 59 7.58 -9.70 -2.67
N LEU A 60 7.65 -10.71 -1.80
CA LEU A 60 7.12 -10.62 -0.45
C LEU A 60 7.99 -9.71 0.42
N VAL A 61 7.34 -8.83 1.19
CA VAL A 61 7.98 -8.07 2.27
C VAL A 61 7.83 -8.87 3.55
N ILE A 62 8.95 -9.26 4.15
CA ILE A 62 9.01 -9.98 5.42
C ILE A 62 9.23 -8.96 6.54
N GLU A 63 8.38 -8.98 7.56
CA GLU A 63 8.56 -8.18 8.76
C GLU A 63 9.54 -8.89 9.70
N ASP A 64 10.77 -8.38 9.79
CA ASP A 64 11.85 -8.94 10.62
C ASP A 64 11.68 -8.60 12.12
N ALA A 65 10.77 -7.69 12.45
CA ALA A 65 10.61 -7.11 13.79
C ALA A 65 9.70 -7.90 14.74
N ILE A 66 9.27 -9.10 14.37
CA ILE A 66 8.40 -9.96 15.18
C ILE A 66 9.12 -11.30 15.38
N TYR A 67 9.76 -11.48 16.54
CA TYR A 67 10.27 -12.74 17.07
C TYR A 67 9.52 -13.12 18.33
#